data_AF-A0A2G2UWL5-F1
#
_entry.id   AF-A0A2G2UWL5-F1
#
_cell.length_a   1.000
_cell.length_b   1.000
_cell.length_c   1.000
_cell.angle_alpha   90.00
_cell.angle_beta   90.00
_cell.angle_gamma   90.00
#
_symmetry.space_group_name_H-M   'P 1'
#
loop_
_entity.id
_entity.type
_entity.pdbx_description
1 polymer ?
#
loop_
_entity_poly.entity_id
_entity_poly.type
_entity_poly.pdbx_seq_one_letter_code
_entity_poly.pdbx_strand_id
1 'polypeptide(L)' 'MKALVYIFLLVSTLGIIFFAIFFKNRLKFQLKR' A
#
# COMPACT_ATOMS: atom_id res chain seq x y z
N MET A 1 -20.65 3.04 -14.40
CA MET A 1 -19.94 1.81 -13.94
C MET A 1 -18.42 1.89 -14.19
N LYS A 2 -17.93 2.21 -15.40
CA LYS A 2 -16.48 2.31 -15.71
C LYS A 2 -15.67 3.26 -14.81
N ALA A 3 -16.20 4.45 -14.51
CA ALA A 3 -15.51 5.43 -13.65
C ALA A 3 -15.20 4.88 -12.24
N LEU A 4 -16.13 4.12 -11.64
CA LEU A 4 -15.92 3.50 -10.33
C LEU A 4 -14.81 2.46 -10.38
N VAL A 5 -14.73 1.67 -11.46
CA VAL A 5 -13.66 0.68 -11.65
C VAL A 5 -12.30 1.37 -11.76
N TYR A 6 -12.19 2.47 -12.51
CA TYR A 6 -10.94 3.21 -12.62
C TYR A 6 -10.53 3.88 -11.30
N ILE A 7 -11.48 4.46 -10.57
CA ILE A 7 -11.23 5.03 -9.26
C ILE A 7 -10.80 3.94 -8.27
N PHE A 8 -11.45 2.78 -8.29
CA PHE A 8 -11.10 1.65 -7.45
C PHE A 8 -9.68 1.13 -7.75
N LEU A 9 -9.33 1.02 -9.04
CA LEU A 9 -8.00 0.60 -9.46
C LEU A 9 -6.92 1.62 -9.06
N LEU A 10 -7.23 2.91 -9.20
CA LEU A 10 -6.35 4.02 -8.80
C LEU A 10 -6.11 4.01 -7.29
N VAL A 11 -7.19 3.97 -6.50
CA VAL A 11 -7.13 3.95 -5.02
C VAL A 11 -6.44 2.68 -4.51
N SER A 12 -6.68 1.53 -5.14
CA SER A 12 -6.00 0.27 -4.79
C SER A 12 -4.49 0.37 -5.02
N THR A 13 -4.07 0.90 -6.18
CA THR A 13 -2.66 1.09 -6.50
C THR A 13 -1.98 2.07 -5.53
N LEU A 14 -2.63 3.20 -5.22
CA LEU A 14 -2.12 4.14 -4.21
C LEU A 14 -2.06 3.52 -2.81
N GLY A 15 -3.08 2.78 -2.40
CA GLY A 15 -3.13 2.11 -1.10
C GLY A 15 -2.02 1.09 -0.91
N ILE A 16 -1.69 0.32 -1.95
CA ILE A 16 -0.59 -0.66 -1.94
C ILE A 16 0.76 0.05 -1.80
N ILE A 17 1.00 1.12 -2.56
CA ILE A 17 2.25 1.91 -2.47
C ILE A 17 2.39 2.54 -1.08
N PHE A 18 1.32 3.14 -0.56
CA PHE A 18 1.29 3.73 0.77
C PHE A 18 1.62 2.69 1.85
N PHE A 19 0.98 1.53 1.80
CA PHE A 19 1.24 0.44 2.74
C PHE A 19 2.66 -0.11 2.60
N ALA A 20 3.16 -0.28 1.37
CA ALA A 20 4.52 -0.74 1.12
C ALA A 20 5.57 0.22 1.69
N ILE A 21 5.37 1.54 1.63
CA ILE A 21 6.31 2.52 2.19
C ILE A 21 6.26 2.51 3.73
N PHE A 22 5.07 2.60 4.31
CA PHE A 22 4.91 2.70 5.77
C PHE A 22 5.27 1.40 6.50
N PHE A 23 4.95 0.23 5.93
CA PHE A 23 5.12 -1.05 6.61
C PHE A 23 6.44 -1.78 6.29
N LYS A 24 7.15 -1.41 5.20
CA LYS A 24 8.47 -1.99 4.87
C LYS A 24 9.52 -1.73 5.95
N ASN A 25 9.54 -0.53 6.55
CA ASN A 25 10.57 -0.19 7.53
C ASN A 25 10.25 -0.64 8.96
N ARG A 26 8.97 -0.92 9.26
CA ARG A 26 8.53 -1.45 10.57
C ARG A 26 9.07 -2.87 10.82
N LEU A 27 9.17 -3.69 9.77
CA LEU A 27 9.63 -5.08 9.87
C LEU A 27 11.14 -5.22 10.12
N LYS A 28 11.95 -4.18 9.81
CA LYS A 28 13.38 -4.17 10.13
C LYS A 28 13.69 -3.88 11.61
N PHE A 29 12.77 -3.28 12.35
CA PHE A 29 12.96 -2.97 13.77
C PHE A 29 12.67 -4.15 14.72
N GLN A 30 12.16 -5.28 14.19
CA GLN A 30 11.85 -6.49 14.96
C GLN A 30 12.81 -7.66 14.74
N LEU A 31 13.74 -7.57 13.79
CA LEU A 31 14.78 -8.59 13.55
C LEU A 31 16.15 -8.12 14.06
N LYS A 32 16.17 -7.60 15.28
CA LYS A 32 17.39 -7.37 16.07
C LYS A 32 17.23 -8.11 17.40
N ARG A 33 17.19 -9.44 17.31
CA ARG A 33 17.55 -10.35 18.39
C ARG A 33 18.89 -10.98 18.03
#